data_AF-W6QNJ3-F1
#
_entry.id   AF-W6QNJ3-F1
#
_cell.length_a   1.000
_cell.length_b   1.000
_cell.length_c   1.000
_cell.angle_alpha   90.00
_cell.angle_beta   90.00
_cell.angle_gamma   90.00
#
_symmetry.space_group_name_H-M   'P 1'
#
loop_
_entity.id
_entity.type
_entity.pdbx_description
1 polymer ?
#
loop_
_entity_poly.entity_id
_entity_poly.type
_entity_poly.pdbx_seq_one_letter_code
_entity_poly.pdbx_strand_id
1 'polypeptide(L)'
;METAASLTNHLVAALKNSQSGTLSSAEISKIFEGVQQQREKRAWGLIKVSHARQRLECLETPFLKFIARYVVPRFSKSTVLSKWIDTYSPAVSLDMLPLPHRPREIAYFDERSRTPSSRGVVSILLYAAYFLLAWLGHRQLSAAIRANGTMGFVRQSIQNQSVQLPGGIEAPLRQVYTGIRPVDLILKVMVAIFLPAVSNFSKPEQPFQVLYFLGSMMPIIAIWTVEGFRPRNKWTLLAIPSLWAVLYQLRGIGLIAPLFFISSTYVSSGIAYFSPSTRTLPESTARAILPALILGFVVPTMMLFFPLADAPNTRQVFIALWQPAPVYVLILTHIFSRVIKSISSSTPAKTDSSAAESKPNRDIPHLQTLYAVAGGVSACFHVALLLSWAALGTGFITRAFIPSDAFAQVATLADGVFVFFQNDFLLVSVATLLWCLASVWDLYRIGVSNVSWQVALAGLILGSVAIGPGATVAAVWYWREEVMSRISFRRHGLGL
;
A
#
# COMPACT_ATOMS: atom_id res chain seq x y z
N MET A 1 38.01 11.89 -6.01
CA MET A 1 37.15 12.46 -7.08
C MET A 1 36.05 13.35 -6.52
N GLU A 2 35.11 12.87 -5.68
CA GLU A 2 34.02 13.73 -5.12
C GLU A 2 34.53 14.99 -4.40
N THR A 3 35.61 14.91 -3.60
CA THR A 3 36.21 16.08 -2.93
C THR A 3 36.84 17.06 -3.92
N ALA A 4 37.44 16.56 -5.00
CA ALA A 4 37.97 17.41 -6.06
C ALA A 4 36.84 18.13 -6.79
N ALA A 5 35.73 17.45 -7.12
CA ALA A 5 34.55 18.08 -7.71
C ALA A 5 33.96 19.16 -6.80
N SER A 6 33.81 18.87 -5.50
CA SER A 6 33.37 19.84 -4.49
C SER A 6 34.28 21.07 -4.44
N LEU A 7 35.60 20.88 -4.41
CA LEU A 7 36.57 21.98 -4.45
C LEU A 7 36.46 22.81 -5.72
N THR A 8 36.38 22.16 -6.89
CA THR A 8 36.22 22.85 -8.17
C THR A 8 34.91 23.65 -8.22
N ASN A 9 33.80 23.11 -7.71
CA ASN A 9 32.52 23.83 -7.67
C ASN A 9 32.63 25.11 -6.82
N HIS A 10 33.22 25.04 -5.62
CA HIS A 10 33.42 26.22 -4.77
C HIS A 10 34.37 27.24 -5.40
N LEU A 11 35.47 26.78 -6.02
CA LEU A 11 36.41 27.64 -6.73
C LEU A 11 35.74 28.38 -7.89
N VAL A 12 35.01 27.67 -8.75
CA VAL A 12 34.33 28.28 -9.91
C VAL A 12 33.24 29.25 -9.46
N ALA A 13 32.48 28.92 -8.41
CA ALA A 13 31.48 29.82 -7.86
C ALA A 13 32.12 31.11 -7.31
N ALA A 14 33.25 31.01 -6.59
CA ALA A 14 33.97 32.17 -6.08
C ALA A 14 34.57 33.03 -7.21
N LEU A 15 35.21 32.41 -8.21
CA LEU A 15 35.79 33.12 -9.35
C LEU A 15 34.75 33.84 -10.19
N LYS A 16 33.56 33.25 -10.39
CA LYS A 16 32.44 33.93 -11.10
C LYS A 16 31.94 35.18 -10.38
N ASN A 17 32.06 35.23 -9.06
CA ASN A 17 31.64 36.36 -8.24
C ASN A 17 32.76 37.39 -8.02
N SER A 18 34.00 37.08 -8.38
CA SER A 18 35.15 37.99 -8.24
C SER A 18 35.17 39.00 -9.38
N GLN A 19 35.22 40.30 -9.05
CA GLN A 19 35.35 41.38 -10.03
C GLN A 19 36.78 41.54 -10.55
N SER A 20 37.78 41.12 -9.77
CA SER A 20 39.20 41.31 -10.08
C SER A 20 39.84 40.10 -10.79
N GLY A 21 39.10 39.00 -10.92
CA GLY A 21 39.63 37.72 -11.41
C GLY A 21 40.61 37.03 -10.46
N THR A 22 40.85 37.59 -9.28
CA THR A 22 41.73 37.01 -8.24
C THR A 22 40.94 36.75 -6.96
N LEU A 23 41.41 35.80 -6.14
CA LEU A 23 40.81 35.44 -4.87
C LEU A 23 41.74 35.83 -3.72
N SER A 24 41.20 36.52 -2.73
CA SER A 24 41.90 36.84 -1.49
C SER A 24 42.13 35.59 -0.63
N SER A 25 43.08 35.67 0.31
CA SER A 25 43.32 34.59 1.27
C SER A 25 42.07 34.22 2.08
N ALA A 26 41.26 35.22 2.47
CA ALA A 26 40.01 34.99 3.19
C ALA A 26 38.97 34.23 2.35
N GLU A 27 38.84 34.54 1.05
CA GLU A 27 37.96 33.83 0.14
C GLU A 27 38.43 32.39 -0.09
N ILE A 28 39.74 32.17 -0.20
CA ILE A 28 40.32 30.83 -0.31
C ILE A 28 40.02 30.01 0.96
N SER A 29 40.22 30.58 2.15
CA SER A 29 39.87 29.90 3.41
C SER A 29 38.39 29.52 3.46
N LYS A 30 37.50 30.42 3.03
CA LYS A 30 36.05 30.17 2.96
C LYS A 30 35.70 29.05 1.96
N ILE A 31 36.41 28.95 0.85
CA ILE A 31 36.25 27.87 -0.13
C ILE A 31 36.58 26.51 0.52
N PHE A 32 37.73 26.40 1.18
CA PHE A 32 38.11 25.16 1.87
C PHE A 32 37.16 24.82 3.02
N GLU A 33 36.66 25.81 3.74
CA GLU A 33 35.63 25.60 4.78
C GLU A 33 34.34 25.05 4.17
N GLY A 34 33.88 25.59 3.04
CA GLY A 34 32.71 25.08 2.32
C GLY A 34 32.87 23.64 1.84
N VAL A 35 34.06 23.29 1.32
CA VAL A 35 34.41 21.91 0.95
C VAL A 35 34.37 20.99 2.17
N GLN A 36 34.98 21.41 3.28
CA GLN A 36 34.98 20.63 4.52
C GLN A 36 33.54 20.39 5.01
N GLN A 37 32.72 21.44 5.11
CA GLN A 37 31.32 21.35 5.55
C GLN A 37 30.49 20.41 4.65
N GLN A 38 30.72 20.45 3.33
CA GLN A 38 30.01 19.57 2.39
C GLN A 38 30.50 18.11 2.48
N ARG A 39 31.81 17.88 2.66
CA ARG A 39 32.45 16.57 2.47
C ARG A 39 32.65 15.78 3.75
N GLU A 40 32.83 16.42 4.90
CA GLU A 40 33.26 15.75 6.13
C GLU A 40 32.29 14.64 6.55
N LYS A 41 31.02 14.97 6.74
CA LYS A 41 29.99 14.00 7.13
C LYS A 41 29.85 12.86 6.12
N ARG A 42 30.00 13.18 4.83
CA ARG A 42 29.90 12.22 3.73
C ARG A 42 31.09 11.26 3.72
N ALA A 43 32.31 11.76 3.89
CA ALA A 43 33.53 10.96 3.97
C ALA A 43 33.50 10.03 5.18
N TRP A 44 33.16 10.54 6.37
CA TRP A 44 33.01 9.72 7.57
C TRP A 44 31.90 8.67 7.45
N GLY A 45 30.80 9.01 6.76
CA GLY A 45 29.75 8.05 6.44
C GLY A 45 30.27 6.87 5.60
N LEU A 46 31.05 7.16 4.55
CA LEU A 46 31.67 6.13 3.71
C LEU A 46 32.69 5.29 4.49
N ILE A 47 33.54 5.93 5.31
CA ILE A 47 34.51 5.23 6.19
C ILE A 47 33.78 4.25 7.12
N LYS A 48 32.70 4.69 7.77
CA LYS A 48 31.92 3.85 8.68
C LYS A 48 31.30 2.64 7.96
N VAL A 49 30.76 2.85 6.76
CA VAL A 49 30.20 1.76 5.93
C VAL A 49 31.29 0.79 5.49
N SER A 50 32.46 1.29 5.07
CA SER A 50 33.61 0.47 4.69
C SER A 50 34.13 -0.39 5.84
N HIS A 51 34.27 0.17 7.05
CA HIS A 51 34.62 -0.61 8.24
C HIS A 51 33.58 -1.68 8.54
N ALA A 52 32.28 -1.34 8.51
CA ALA A 52 31.22 -2.34 8.73
C ALA A 52 31.27 -3.47 7.69
N ARG A 53 31.56 -3.14 6.43
CA ARG A 53 31.72 -4.12 5.35
C ARG A 53 32.94 -5.00 5.56
N GLN A 54 34.09 -4.41 5.88
CA GLN A 54 35.33 -5.14 6.16
C GLN A 54 35.13 -6.12 7.33
N ARG A 55 34.51 -5.67 8.44
CA ARG A 55 34.23 -6.52 9.60
C ARG A 55 33.33 -7.72 9.24
N LEU A 56 32.33 -7.50 8.38
CA LEU A 56 31.46 -8.56 7.87
C LEU A 56 32.22 -9.55 6.96
N GLU A 57 33.05 -9.05 6.04
CA GLU A 57 33.82 -9.88 5.09
C GLU A 57 34.94 -10.67 5.77
N CYS A 58 35.61 -10.08 6.77
CA CYS A 58 36.61 -10.76 7.59
C CYS A 58 35.99 -11.72 8.63
N LEU A 59 34.65 -11.80 8.71
CA LEU A 59 33.93 -12.68 9.63
C LEU A 59 34.33 -12.44 11.10
N GLU A 60 34.57 -11.18 11.46
CA GLU A 60 35.27 -10.77 12.70
C GLU A 60 34.67 -11.36 13.98
N THR A 61 33.35 -11.54 14.03
CA THR A 61 32.65 -12.16 15.18
C THR A 61 31.87 -13.40 14.75
N PRO A 62 31.58 -14.35 15.66
CA PRO A 62 30.73 -15.50 15.35
C PRO A 62 29.36 -15.11 14.78
N PHE A 63 28.78 -14.02 15.27
CA PHE A 63 27.54 -13.47 14.74
C PHE A 63 27.70 -12.96 13.31
N LEU A 64 28.73 -12.16 13.01
CA LEU A 64 29.00 -11.71 11.64
C LEU A 64 29.32 -12.87 10.69
N LYS A 65 30.00 -13.91 11.17
CA LYS A 65 30.23 -15.15 10.43
C LYS A 65 28.92 -15.84 10.05
N PHE A 66 27.98 -15.92 10.98
CA PHE A 66 26.63 -16.45 10.70
C PHE A 66 25.91 -15.58 9.66
N ILE A 67 25.90 -14.26 9.84
CA ILE A 67 25.26 -13.33 8.89
C ILE A 67 25.87 -13.49 7.49
N ALA A 68 27.20 -13.46 7.36
CA ALA A 68 27.88 -13.55 6.08
C ALA A 68 27.64 -14.89 5.36
N ARG A 69 27.60 -16.01 6.09
CA ARG A 69 27.45 -17.35 5.49
C ARG A 69 26.01 -17.74 5.21
N TYR A 70 25.07 -17.32 6.06
CA TYR A 70 23.69 -17.82 5.98
C TYR A 70 22.67 -16.74 5.63
N VAL A 71 22.93 -15.47 5.97
CA VAL A 71 21.95 -14.39 5.72
C VAL A 71 22.24 -13.67 4.41
N VAL A 72 23.48 -13.22 4.18
CA VAL A 72 23.86 -12.46 2.98
C VAL A 72 23.58 -13.20 1.67
N PRO A 73 23.83 -14.52 1.53
CA PRO A 73 23.52 -15.24 0.30
C PRO A 73 22.01 -15.30 -0.04
N ARG A 74 21.15 -14.98 0.93
CA ARG A 74 19.69 -14.93 0.78
C ARG A 74 19.16 -13.53 0.46
N PHE A 75 20.03 -12.52 0.41
CA PHE A 75 19.65 -11.17 -0.01
C PHE A 75 19.18 -11.16 -1.45
N SER A 76 18.10 -10.43 -1.73
CA SER A 76 17.67 -10.19 -3.11
C SER A 76 18.64 -9.25 -3.80
N LYS A 77 18.72 -9.34 -5.14
CA LYS A 77 19.45 -8.36 -5.97
C LYS A 77 19.01 -6.92 -5.66
N SER A 78 17.71 -6.70 -5.41
CA SER A 78 17.17 -5.39 -5.03
C SER A 78 17.69 -4.86 -3.69
N THR A 79 17.96 -5.73 -2.71
CA THR A 79 18.51 -5.34 -1.41
C THR A 79 19.94 -4.82 -1.55
N VAL A 80 20.77 -5.51 -2.34
CA VAL A 80 22.14 -5.09 -2.64
C VAL A 80 22.14 -3.80 -3.45
N LEU A 81 21.29 -3.73 -4.47
CA LEU A 81 21.16 -2.55 -5.32
C LEU A 81 20.76 -1.30 -4.52
N SER A 82 19.85 -1.44 -3.55
CA SER A 82 19.47 -0.34 -2.65
C SER A 82 20.68 0.24 -1.92
N LYS A 83 21.59 -0.60 -1.42
CA LYS A 83 22.80 -0.14 -0.73
C LYS A 83 23.74 0.61 -1.65
N TRP A 84 23.85 0.18 -2.91
CA TRP A 84 24.62 0.90 -3.92
C TRP A 84 23.98 2.23 -4.28
N ILE A 85 22.66 2.29 -4.46
CA ILE A 85 21.93 3.54 -4.71
C ILE A 85 22.21 4.55 -3.58
N ASP A 86 22.04 4.14 -2.33
CA ASP A 86 22.28 5.01 -1.17
C ASP A 86 23.75 5.49 -1.08
N THR A 87 24.68 4.68 -1.60
CA THR A 87 26.12 5.00 -1.60
C THR A 87 26.48 5.95 -2.74
N TYR A 88 26.02 5.69 -3.97
CA TYR A 88 26.49 6.40 -5.16
C TYR A 88 25.61 7.59 -5.59
N SER A 89 24.28 7.51 -5.44
CA SER A 89 23.38 8.59 -5.88
C SER A 89 23.67 9.97 -5.27
N PRO A 90 24.18 10.10 -4.02
CA PRO A 90 24.55 11.39 -3.44
C PRO A 90 25.93 11.93 -3.87
N ALA A 91 26.62 11.30 -4.83
CA ALA A 91 27.96 11.71 -5.25
C ALA A 91 27.95 13.16 -5.80
N VAL A 92 29.03 13.89 -5.53
CA VAL A 92 29.20 15.28 -5.99
C VAL A 92 29.66 15.29 -7.44
N SER A 93 28.89 15.97 -8.29
CA SER A 93 29.22 16.25 -9.69
C SER A 93 29.76 17.66 -9.87
N LEU A 94 30.22 17.98 -11.07
CA LEU A 94 30.76 19.29 -11.44
C LEU A 94 29.62 20.21 -11.90
N ASP A 95 29.33 21.27 -11.13
CA ASP A 95 28.15 22.13 -11.32
C ASP A 95 28.19 22.95 -12.62
N MET A 96 29.40 23.24 -13.09
CA MET A 96 29.65 24.04 -14.30
C MET A 96 29.54 23.23 -15.60
N LEU A 97 29.47 21.90 -15.52
CA LEU A 97 29.35 21.05 -16.70
C LEU A 97 27.88 20.73 -16.99
N PRO A 98 27.49 20.63 -18.27
CA PRO A 98 26.14 20.21 -18.61
C PRO A 98 25.91 18.76 -18.16
N LEU A 99 24.76 18.49 -17.54
CA LEU A 99 24.37 17.13 -17.18
C LEU A 99 24.00 16.35 -18.45
N PRO A 100 24.60 15.18 -18.68
CA PRO A 100 24.28 14.39 -19.86
C PRO A 100 22.86 13.82 -19.73
N HIS A 101 21.98 14.14 -20.68
CA HIS A 101 20.64 13.55 -20.74
C HIS A 101 20.74 12.09 -21.18
N ARG A 102 20.83 11.17 -20.21
CA ARG A 102 20.92 9.73 -20.45
C ARG A 102 19.80 9.01 -19.70
N PRO A 103 18.92 8.28 -20.41
CA PRO A 103 17.95 7.40 -19.76
C PRO A 103 18.66 6.42 -18.83
N ARG A 104 18.26 6.38 -17.56
CA ARG A 104 18.79 5.45 -16.56
C ARG A 104 17.74 5.15 -15.50
N GLU A 105 17.80 3.95 -14.93
CA GLU A 105 16.85 3.55 -13.89
C GLU A 105 17.14 4.22 -12.53
N ILE A 106 18.35 4.70 -12.30
CA ILE A 106 18.78 5.27 -11.03
C ILE A 106 19.34 6.66 -11.29
N ALA A 107 18.59 7.69 -10.88
CA ALA A 107 19.04 9.07 -10.92
C ALA A 107 20.02 9.39 -9.78
N TYR A 108 21.07 10.15 -10.11
CA TYR A 108 21.85 10.89 -9.12
C TYR A 108 21.02 12.05 -8.54
N PHE A 109 21.48 12.64 -7.43
CA PHE A 109 20.72 13.67 -6.73
C PHE A 109 20.58 14.97 -7.52
N ASP A 110 21.56 15.29 -8.35
CA ASP A 110 21.62 16.43 -9.27
C ASP A 110 20.74 16.25 -10.52
N GLU A 111 20.43 15.02 -10.91
CA GLU A 111 19.55 14.70 -12.04
C GLU A 111 18.05 14.79 -11.69
N ARG A 112 17.71 14.79 -10.39
CA ARG A 112 16.33 14.81 -9.90
C ARG A 112 15.72 16.21 -9.92
N SER A 113 14.38 16.27 -9.83
CA SER A 113 13.67 17.55 -9.77
C SER A 113 13.85 18.31 -8.45
N ARG A 114 14.46 17.67 -7.46
CA ARG A 114 15.00 18.28 -6.23
C ARG A 114 15.92 17.29 -5.52
N THR A 115 16.79 17.83 -4.66
CA THR A 115 17.64 17.03 -3.79
C THR A 115 16.78 16.24 -2.81
N PRO A 116 16.94 14.91 -2.73
CA PRO A 116 16.19 14.09 -1.79
C PRO A 116 16.40 14.50 -0.34
N SER A 117 15.31 14.60 0.41
CA SER A 117 15.34 14.84 1.85
C SER A 117 14.84 13.64 2.66
N SER A 118 15.35 13.50 3.88
CA SER A 118 14.81 12.54 4.85
C SER A 118 13.41 12.96 5.29
N ARG A 119 12.59 12.02 5.77
CA ARG A 119 11.26 12.37 6.29
C ARG A 119 11.30 13.22 7.57
N GLY A 120 12.40 13.18 8.33
CA GLY A 120 12.55 13.93 9.58
C GLY A 120 11.35 13.79 10.51
N VAL A 121 10.91 14.90 11.10
CA VAL A 121 9.77 14.96 12.04
C VAL A 121 8.46 14.48 11.43
N VAL A 122 8.26 14.62 10.11
CA VAL A 122 7.04 14.15 9.43
C VAL A 122 6.85 12.65 9.60
N SER A 123 7.94 11.87 9.68
CA SER A 123 7.83 10.43 9.98
C SER A 123 7.19 10.15 11.34
N ILE A 124 7.55 10.94 12.36
CA ILE A 124 6.99 10.82 13.71
C ILE A 124 5.50 11.18 13.69
N LEU A 125 5.14 12.25 12.97
CA LEU A 125 3.74 12.66 12.82
C LEU A 125 2.91 11.59 12.10
N LEU A 126 3.45 10.97 11.04
CA LEU A 126 2.79 9.87 10.34
C LEU A 126 2.57 8.67 11.26
N TYR A 127 3.60 8.25 12.01
CA TYR A 127 3.45 7.16 12.98
C TYR A 127 2.42 7.49 14.06
N ALA A 128 2.47 8.69 14.63
CA ALA A 128 1.50 9.13 15.63
C ALA A 128 0.07 9.10 15.08
N ALA A 129 -0.14 9.59 13.85
CA ALA A 129 -1.45 9.55 13.19
C ALA A 129 -1.94 8.12 12.95
N TYR A 130 -1.08 7.20 12.46
CA TYR A 130 -1.48 5.81 12.26
C TYR A 130 -1.73 5.08 13.59
N PHE A 131 -0.96 5.34 14.64
CA PHE A 131 -1.22 4.78 15.97
C PHE A 131 -2.53 5.30 16.55
N LEU A 132 -2.83 6.59 16.38
CA LEU A 132 -4.11 7.18 16.78
C LEU A 132 -5.28 6.52 16.03
N LEU A 133 -5.15 6.32 14.71
CA LEU A 133 -6.17 5.64 13.90
C LEU A 133 -6.34 4.17 14.30
N ALA A 134 -5.24 3.45 14.59
CA ALA A 134 -5.32 2.08 15.10
C ALA A 134 -6.00 2.04 16.48
N TRP A 135 -5.68 2.97 17.37
CA TRP A 135 -6.33 3.07 18.68
C TRP A 135 -7.83 3.40 18.54
N LEU A 136 -8.19 4.34 17.66
CA LEU A 136 -9.58 4.64 17.33
C LEU A 136 -10.29 3.42 16.75
N GLY A 137 -9.65 2.67 15.86
CA GLY A 137 -10.18 1.41 15.33
C GLY A 137 -10.37 0.35 16.42
N HIS A 138 -9.44 0.23 17.37
CA HIS A 138 -9.63 -0.66 18.51
C HIS A 138 -10.83 -0.23 19.36
N ARG A 139 -10.96 1.06 19.64
CA ARG A 139 -12.07 1.62 20.40
C ARG A 139 -13.42 1.40 19.68
N GLN A 140 -13.54 1.79 18.42
CA GLN A 140 -14.81 1.78 17.68
C GLN A 140 -15.20 0.40 17.15
N LEU A 141 -14.25 -0.48 16.86
CA LEU A 141 -14.56 -1.80 16.30
C LEU A 141 -14.53 -2.90 17.35
N SER A 142 -13.53 -2.86 18.24
CA SER A 142 -13.37 -3.93 19.24
C SER A 142 -14.08 -3.61 20.56
N ALA A 143 -13.92 -2.41 21.11
CA ALA A 143 -14.55 -2.08 22.39
C ALA A 143 -16.05 -1.81 22.23
N ALA A 144 -16.44 -1.02 21.22
CA ALA A 144 -17.84 -0.63 21.01
C ALA A 144 -18.76 -1.83 20.72
N ILE A 145 -18.37 -2.78 19.85
CA ILE A 145 -19.16 -3.99 19.55
C ILE A 145 -19.45 -4.87 20.78
N ARG A 146 -18.61 -4.76 21.82
CA ARG A 146 -18.85 -5.43 23.12
C ARG A 146 -19.73 -4.58 24.02
N ALA A 147 -19.46 -3.28 24.09
CA ALA A 147 -20.17 -2.36 24.97
C ALA A 147 -21.64 -2.17 24.56
N ASN A 148 -21.92 -2.10 23.26
CA ASN A 148 -23.26 -1.85 22.72
C ASN A 148 -24.19 -3.08 22.69
N GLY A 149 -23.75 -4.24 23.21
CA GLY A 149 -24.56 -5.45 23.26
C GLY A 149 -24.50 -6.35 22.00
N THR A 150 -23.88 -5.90 20.90
CA THR A 150 -23.82 -6.68 19.64
C THR A 150 -23.20 -8.07 19.84
N MET A 151 -22.08 -8.16 20.55
CA MET A 151 -21.47 -9.47 20.87
C MET A 151 -22.32 -10.33 21.80
N GLY A 152 -23.22 -9.72 22.58
CA GLY A 152 -24.24 -10.42 23.35
C GLY A 152 -25.23 -11.14 22.44
N PHE A 153 -25.75 -10.44 21.42
CA PHE A 153 -26.62 -11.05 20.40
C PHE A 153 -25.91 -12.15 19.62
N VAL A 154 -24.64 -11.95 19.23
CA VAL A 154 -23.85 -13.01 18.57
C VAL A 154 -23.76 -14.25 19.46
N ARG A 155 -23.46 -14.08 20.76
CA ARG A 155 -23.40 -15.21 21.69
C ARG A 155 -24.75 -15.92 21.80
N GLN A 156 -25.84 -15.17 21.88
CA GLN A 156 -27.19 -15.71 21.91
C GLN A 156 -27.50 -16.51 20.64
N SER A 157 -27.14 -16.01 19.45
CA SER A 157 -27.32 -16.74 18.19
C SER A 157 -26.56 -18.07 18.15
N ILE A 158 -25.34 -18.10 18.71
CA ILE A 158 -24.55 -19.32 18.78
C ILE A 158 -25.15 -20.32 19.78
N GLN A 159 -25.66 -19.85 20.92
CA GLN A 159 -26.30 -20.68 21.94
C GLN A 159 -27.62 -21.25 21.47
N ASN A 160 -28.48 -20.42 20.85
CA ASN A 160 -29.79 -20.81 20.35
C ASN A 160 -29.72 -21.57 19.01
N GLN A 161 -28.53 -21.63 18.39
CA GLN A 161 -28.33 -22.22 17.07
C GLN A 161 -29.22 -21.60 15.98
N SER A 162 -29.52 -20.31 16.12
CA SER A 162 -30.41 -19.55 15.23
C SER A 162 -29.95 -18.10 15.12
N VAL A 163 -30.30 -17.44 14.02
CA VAL A 163 -30.03 -16.02 13.79
C VAL A 163 -31.36 -15.31 13.52
N GLN A 164 -31.60 -14.23 14.27
CA GLN A 164 -32.72 -13.34 14.04
C GLN A 164 -32.44 -12.50 12.80
N LEU A 165 -33.20 -12.73 11.73
CA LEU A 165 -33.15 -11.96 10.51
C LEU A 165 -34.10 -10.75 10.60
N PRO A 166 -33.83 -9.70 9.80
CA PRO A 166 -34.73 -8.57 9.66
C PRO A 166 -36.16 -9.00 9.31
N GLY A 167 -37.15 -8.38 9.94
CA GLY A 167 -38.56 -8.78 9.83
C GLY A 167 -39.01 -9.81 10.88
N GLY A 168 -38.15 -10.16 11.85
CA GLY A 168 -38.50 -11.08 12.95
C GLY A 168 -38.47 -12.55 12.56
N ILE A 169 -37.86 -12.87 11.41
CA ILE A 169 -37.74 -14.24 10.92
C ILE A 169 -36.52 -14.89 11.58
N GLU A 170 -36.73 -15.97 12.30
CA GLU A 170 -35.64 -16.75 12.88
C GLU A 170 -35.16 -17.81 11.88
N ALA A 171 -33.89 -17.75 11.50
CA ALA A 171 -33.27 -18.71 10.60
C ALA A 171 -32.33 -19.66 11.37
N PRO A 172 -32.41 -20.98 11.16
CA PRO A 172 -31.46 -21.92 11.76
C PRO A 172 -30.02 -21.61 11.36
N LEU A 173 -29.12 -21.55 12.33
CA LEU A 173 -27.70 -21.34 12.10
C LEU A 173 -27.05 -22.70 11.80
N ARG A 174 -26.39 -22.80 10.65
CA ARG A 174 -25.64 -23.99 10.25
C ARG A 174 -24.52 -24.28 11.24
N GLN A 175 -24.45 -25.52 11.71
CA GLN A 175 -23.51 -25.90 12.78
C GLN A 175 -22.17 -26.43 12.30
N VAL A 176 -22.11 -26.98 11.08
CA VAL A 176 -20.93 -27.67 10.53
C VAL A 176 -20.63 -27.13 9.13
N TYR A 177 -19.40 -26.68 8.93
CA TYR A 177 -18.87 -26.23 7.63
C TYR A 177 -17.72 -27.12 7.17
N THR A 178 -16.73 -27.37 8.04
CA THR A 178 -15.53 -28.16 7.72
C THR A 178 -15.42 -29.44 8.54
N GLY A 179 -16.15 -29.54 9.66
CA GLY A 179 -16.03 -30.65 10.62
C GLY A 179 -14.92 -30.43 11.67
N ILE A 180 -14.11 -29.38 11.53
CA ILE A 180 -13.04 -29.04 12.48
C ILE A 180 -13.59 -28.05 13.50
N ARG A 181 -13.80 -28.51 14.75
CA ARG A 181 -14.52 -27.74 15.80
C ARG A 181 -14.06 -26.28 15.97
N PRO A 182 -12.75 -25.95 16.10
CA PRO A 182 -12.33 -24.55 16.24
C PRO A 182 -12.61 -23.70 14.99
N VAL A 183 -12.49 -24.28 13.79
CA VAL A 183 -12.75 -23.59 12.52
C VAL A 183 -14.24 -23.34 12.36
N ASP A 184 -15.07 -24.35 12.64
CA ASP A 184 -16.52 -24.23 12.60
C ASP A 184 -17.03 -23.19 13.60
N LEU A 185 -16.43 -23.08 14.79
CA LEU A 185 -16.79 -22.02 15.74
C LEU A 185 -16.52 -20.61 15.18
N ILE A 186 -15.36 -20.39 14.57
CA ILE A 186 -15.03 -19.11 13.93
C ILE A 186 -16.02 -18.81 12.79
N LEU A 187 -16.29 -19.79 11.92
CA LEU A 187 -17.22 -19.63 10.81
C LEU A 187 -18.63 -19.35 11.29
N LYS A 188 -19.11 -20.01 12.34
CA LYS A 188 -20.43 -19.73 12.94
C LYS A 188 -20.53 -18.29 13.45
N VAL A 189 -19.51 -17.79 14.14
CA VAL A 189 -19.47 -16.39 14.60
C VAL A 189 -19.51 -15.43 13.42
N MET A 190 -18.68 -15.69 12.40
CA MET A 190 -18.64 -14.83 11.20
C MET A 190 -19.96 -14.87 10.42
N VAL A 191 -20.56 -16.04 10.26
CA VAL A 191 -21.85 -16.18 9.58
C VAL A 191 -22.97 -15.49 10.36
N ALA A 192 -23.01 -15.63 11.69
CA ALA A 192 -23.99 -14.94 12.52
C ALA A 192 -23.90 -13.41 12.38
N ILE A 193 -22.69 -12.86 12.24
CA ILE A 193 -22.46 -11.42 12.03
C ILE A 193 -22.87 -10.99 10.62
N PHE A 194 -22.40 -11.68 9.59
CA PHE A 194 -22.56 -11.24 8.20
C PHE A 194 -23.93 -11.53 7.61
N LEU A 195 -24.62 -12.59 8.04
CA LEU A 195 -25.92 -12.99 7.50
C LEU A 195 -26.98 -11.88 7.57
N PRO A 196 -27.22 -11.20 8.72
CA PRO A 196 -28.15 -10.08 8.77
C PRO A 196 -27.66 -8.89 7.93
N ALA A 197 -26.35 -8.64 7.86
CA ALA A 197 -25.79 -7.50 7.13
C ALA A 197 -26.02 -7.58 5.60
N VAL A 198 -25.99 -8.78 5.02
CA VAL A 198 -26.22 -8.99 3.58
C VAL A 198 -27.66 -9.34 3.22
N SER A 199 -28.53 -9.54 4.22
CA SER A 199 -29.93 -9.99 4.02
C SER A 199 -30.97 -8.96 4.43
N ASN A 200 -30.57 -7.81 4.99
CA ASN A 200 -31.50 -6.78 5.45
C ASN A 200 -32.04 -5.90 4.32
N PHE A 201 -32.95 -6.44 3.52
CA PHE A 201 -33.59 -5.68 2.44
C PHE A 201 -34.68 -4.72 2.92
N SER A 202 -35.12 -4.78 4.19
CA SER A 202 -36.07 -3.81 4.74
C SER A 202 -35.44 -2.45 5.08
N LYS A 203 -34.12 -2.43 5.34
CA LYS A 203 -33.29 -1.22 5.44
C LYS A 203 -32.23 -1.22 4.34
N PRO A 204 -32.56 -0.77 3.10
CA PRO A 204 -31.71 -0.93 1.93
C PRO A 204 -30.31 -0.31 2.08
N GLU A 205 -30.14 0.69 2.96
CA GLU A 205 -28.84 1.28 3.29
C GLU A 205 -27.83 0.25 3.83
N GLN A 206 -28.27 -0.80 4.53
CA GLN A 206 -27.35 -1.77 5.15
C GLN A 206 -26.63 -2.66 4.12
N PRO A 207 -27.33 -3.47 3.31
CA PRO A 207 -26.67 -4.30 2.29
C PRO A 207 -25.97 -3.43 1.24
N PHE A 208 -26.52 -2.25 0.93
CA PHE A 208 -25.86 -1.29 0.02
C PHE A 208 -24.51 -0.84 0.58
N GLN A 209 -24.45 -0.47 1.87
CA GLN A 209 -23.21 -0.04 2.50
C GLN A 209 -22.14 -1.14 2.46
N VAL A 210 -22.51 -2.39 2.79
CA VAL A 210 -21.57 -3.52 2.72
C VAL A 210 -21.04 -3.69 1.31
N LEU A 211 -21.92 -3.64 0.30
CA LEU A 211 -21.53 -3.77 -1.10
C LEU A 211 -20.59 -2.63 -1.54
N TYR A 212 -20.90 -1.39 -1.17
CA TYR A 212 -20.05 -0.23 -1.44
C TYR A 212 -18.68 -0.31 -0.75
N PHE A 213 -18.68 -0.77 0.51
CA PHE A 213 -17.44 -0.98 1.28
C PHE A 213 -16.56 -2.04 0.60
N LEU A 214 -17.11 -3.21 0.27
CA LEU A 214 -16.37 -4.28 -0.40
C LEU A 214 -15.88 -3.87 -1.80
N GLY A 215 -16.70 -3.10 -2.53
CA GLY A 215 -16.29 -2.49 -3.80
C GLY A 215 -15.10 -1.54 -3.64
N SER A 216 -15.06 -0.77 -2.55
CA SER A 216 -13.95 0.14 -2.22
C SER A 216 -12.70 -0.59 -1.69
N MET A 217 -12.84 -1.82 -1.20
CA MET A 217 -11.72 -2.65 -0.73
C MET A 217 -10.90 -3.28 -1.86
N MET A 218 -11.51 -3.49 -3.03
CA MET A 218 -10.86 -4.17 -4.15
C MET A 218 -9.50 -3.53 -4.54
N PRO A 219 -9.38 -2.19 -4.71
CA PRO A 219 -8.09 -1.53 -4.93
C PRO A 219 -7.07 -1.76 -3.80
N ILE A 220 -7.51 -1.76 -2.54
CA ILE A 220 -6.62 -1.93 -1.39
C ILE A 220 -6.03 -3.35 -1.36
N ILE A 221 -6.87 -4.36 -1.61
CA ILE A 221 -6.43 -5.77 -1.73
C ILE A 221 -5.45 -5.93 -2.91
N ALA A 222 -5.75 -5.31 -4.04
CA ALA A 222 -4.87 -5.31 -5.21
C ALA A 222 -3.50 -4.73 -4.89
N ILE A 223 -3.47 -3.55 -4.25
CA ILE A 223 -2.25 -2.86 -3.85
C ILE A 223 -1.43 -3.68 -2.86
N TRP A 224 -2.06 -4.21 -1.81
CA TRP A 224 -1.36 -5.01 -0.80
C TRP A 224 -0.80 -6.31 -1.39
N THR A 225 -1.51 -6.89 -2.35
CA THR A 225 -1.02 -8.05 -3.11
C THR A 225 0.19 -7.66 -3.96
N VAL A 226 0.10 -6.59 -4.74
CA VAL A 226 1.23 -6.09 -5.55
C VAL A 226 2.45 -5.84 -4.66
N GLU A 227 2.29 -5.13 -3.54
CA GLU A 227 3.37 -4.84 -2.61
C GLU A 227 3.94 -6.12 -1.97
N GLY A 228 3.10 -7.09 -1.61
CA GLY A 228 3.55 -8.34 -1.00
C GLY A 228 4.38 -9.22 -1.93
N PHE A 229 4.12 -9.18 -3.24
CA PHE A 229 4.88 -9.95 -4.23
C PHE A 229 6.13 -9.22 -4.76
N ARG A 230 6.37 -7.95 -4.38
CA ARG A 230 7.56 -7.23 -4.84
C ARG A 230 8.85 -7.77 -4.20
N PRO A 231 9.89 -8.07 -5.00
CA PRO A 231 11.16 -8.59 -4.47
C PRO A 231 11.83 -7.70 -3.40
N ARG A 232 11.64 -6.37 -3.48
CA ARG A 232 12.14 -5.41 -2.47
C ARG A 232 11.53 -5.58 -1.08
N ASN A 233 10.34 -6.19 -0.98
CA ASN A 233 9.62 -6.33 0.29
C ASN A 233 9.82 -7.71 0.95
N LYS A 234 10.52 -8.65 0.30
CA LYS A 234 10.64 -10.08 0.67
C LYS A 234 10.95 -10.37 2.15
N TRP A 235 11.68 -9.49 2.83
CA TRP A 235 12.11 -9.65 4.22
C TRP A 235 11.43 -8.66 5.17
N THR A 236 10.23 -8.21 4.82
CA THR A 236 9.47 -7.21 5.57
C THR A 236 8.06 -7.71 5.84
N LEU A 237 7.34 -7.06 6.76
CA LEU A 237 5.94 -7.38 7.02
C LEU A 237 5.03 -7.17 5.79
N LEU A 238 5.46 -6.38 4.80
CA LEU A 238 4.71 -6.20 3.56
C LEU A 238 4.67 -7.48 2.71
N ALA A 239 5.68 -8.36 2.81
CA ALA A 239 5.74 -9.62 2.05
C ALA A 239 4.78 -10.71 2.54
N ILE A 240 3.99 -10.42 3.58
CA ILE A 240 3.04 -11.38 4.16
C ILE A 240 1.61 -10.81 4.10
N PRO A 241 1.07 -10.50 2.91
CA PRO A 241 -0.28 -9.96 2.78
C PRO A 241 -1.36 -10.89 3.35
N SER A 242 -1.10 -12.20 3.44
CA SER A 242 -2.02 -13.18 4.03
C SER A 242 -2.20 -12.98 5.54
N LEU A 243 -1.15 -12.59 6.25
CA LEU A 243 -1.24 -12.24 7.66
C LEU A 243 -2.19 -11.06 7.85
N TRP A 244 -1.99 -10.00 7.08
CA TRP A 244 -2.82 -8.80 7.14
C TRP A 244 -4.27 -9.09 6.76
N ALA A 245 -4.48 -9.91 5.71
CA ALA A 245 -5.78 -10.42 5.30
C ALA A 245 -6.54 -11.12 6.43
N VAL A 246 -5.90 -12.09 7.09
CA VAL A 246 -6.51 -12.81 8.21
C VAL A 246 -6.81 -11.85 9.36
N LEU A 247 -5.89 -10.93 9.69
CA LEU A 247 -6.09 -10.00 10.79
C LEU A 247 -7.27 -9.06 10.54
N TYR A 248 -7.39 -8.45 9.36
CA TYR A 248 -8.49 -7.53 9.09
C TYR A 248 -9.83 -8.24 8.95
N GLN A 249 -9.84 -9.48 8.43
CA GLN A 249 -11.07 -10.25 8.35
C GLN A 249 -11.65 -10.53 9.75
N LEU A 250 -10.79 -10.76 10.74
CA LEU A 250 -11.19 -11.08 12.11
C LEU A 250 -11.46 -9.86 12.99
N ARG A 251 -10.88 -8.70 12.67
CA ARG A 251 -10.87 -7.52 13.56
C ARG A 251 -11.41 -6.23 12.93
N GLY A 252 -11.72 -6.24 11.64
CA GLY A 252 -12.02 -5.04 10.86
C GLY A 252 -10.74 -4.41 10.30
N ILE A 253 -10.84 -3.91 9.07
CA ILE A 253 -9.70 -3.33 8.34
C ILE A 253 -9.36 -1.91 8.78
N GLY A 254 -10.31 -1.15 9.30
CA GLY A 254 -10.10 0.16 9.92
C GLY A 254 -9.15 0.12 11.10
N LEU A 255 -9.08 -1.00 11.83
CA LEU A 255 -8.07 -1.24 12.88
C LEU A 255 -6.72 -1.70 12.28
N ILE A 256 -6.75 -2.59 11.30
CA ILE A 256 -5.54 -3.29 10.82
C ILE A 256 -4.76 -2.49 9.77
N ALA A 257 -5.43 -1.74 8.89
CA ALA A 257 -4.79 -0.96 7.84
C ALA A 257 -3.79 0.10 8.37
N PRO A 258 -4.08 0.87 9.43
CA PRO A 258 -3.08 1.77 10.01
C PRO A 258 -1.79 1.04 10.45
N LEU A 259 -1.89 -0.18 10.98
CA LEU A 259 -0.73 -0.99 11.37
C LEU A 259 0.09 -1.45 10.15
N PHE A 260 -0.59 -1.81 9.06
CA PHE A 260 0.05 -2.05 7.78
C PHE A 260 0.75 -0.78 7.27
N PHE A 261 0.13 0.39 7.38
CA PHE A 261 0.71 1.66 6.94
C PHE A 261 1.90 2.13 7.78
N ILE A 262 1.95 1.80 9.07
CA ILE A 262 3.17 1.94 9.90
C ILE A 262 4.30 1.12 9.29
N SER A 263 4.03 -0.16 9.00
CA SER A 263 5.03 -1.07 8.40
C SER A 263 5.46 -0.57 7.01
N SER A 264 4.51 -0.14 6.19
CA SER A 264 4.76 0.40 4.85
C SER A 264 5.59 1.66 4.91
N THR A 265 5.26 2.58 5.81
CA THR A 265 6.01 3.82 6.03
C THR A 265 7.43 3.48 6.46
N TYR A 266 7.64 2.58 7.42
CA TYR A 266 8.99 2.19 7.83
C TYR A 266 9.84 1.65 6.66
N VAL A 267 9.30 0.70 5.90
CA VAL A 267 9.99 0.05 4.78
C VAL A 267 10.27 1.00 3.62
N SER A 268 9.37 1.96 3.36
CA SER A 268 9.46 2.89 2.23
C SER A 268 10.30 4.14 2.47
N SER A 269 10.99 4.24 3.61
CA SER A 269 11.70 5.47 4.00
C SER A 269 12.88 5.82 3.07
N GLY A 270 13.56 4.81 2.53
CA GLY A 270 14.72 4.95 1.65
C GLY A 270 14.38 5.40 0.23
N ILE A 271 15.30 6.13 -0.42
CA ILE A 271 15.14 6.65 -1.78
C ILE A 271 15.07 5.50 -2.80
N ALA A 272 15.91 4.48 -2.60
CA ALA A 272 15.95 3.29 -3.43
C ALA A 272 14.62 2.54 -3.47
N TYR A 273 13.71 2.74 -2.51
CA TYR A 273 12.39 2.13 -2.53
C TYR A 273 11.60 2.54 -3.78
N PHE A 274 11.77 3.77 -4.27
CA PHE A 274 10.99 4.34 -5.36
C PHE A 274 11.70 4.30 -6.72
N SER A 275 12.77 3.51 -6.87
CA SER A 275 13.47 3.39 -8.16
C SER A 275 12.81 2.33 -9.07
N PRO A 276 12.82 2.55 -10.41
CA PRO A 276 12.42 1.55 -11.40
C PRO A 276 13.00 0.14 -11.13
N SER A 277 14.27 0.10 -10.75
CA SER A 277 15.02 -1.14 -10.53
C SER A 277 14.57 -1.98 -9.32
N THR A 278 14.02 -1.34 -8.28
CA THR A 278 13.57 -2.05 -7.06
C THR A 278 12.06 -2.26 -7.05
N ARG A 279 11.31 -1.42 -7.76
CA ARG A 279 9.85 -1.46 -7.82
C ARG A 279 9.31 -2.55 -8.74
N THR A 280 10.09 -3.00 -9.72
CA THR A 280 9.66 -3.98 -10.74
C THR A 280 9.13 -5.28 -10.12
N LEU A 281 7.96 -5.70 -10.58
CA LEU A 281 7.33 -6.99 -10.26
C LEU A 281 7.63 -8.00 -11.38
N PRO A 282 7.79 -9.31 -11.10
CA PRO A 282 7.87 -10.31 -12.17
C PRO A 282 6.62 -10.25 -13.06
N GLU A 283 6.81 -10.24 -14.38
CA GLU A 283 5.72 -10.09 -15.35
C GLU A 283 4.63 -11.16 -15.17
N SER A 284 5.02 -12.42 -14.95
CA SER A 284 4.05 -13.50 -14.72
C SER A 284 3.18 -13.25 -13.49
N THR A 285 3.73 -12.61 -12.45
CA THR A 285 2.99 -12.22 -11.26
C THR A 285 2.10 -11.02 -11.54
N ALA A 286 2.60 -9.99 -12.23
CA ALA A 286 1.79 -8.83 -12.62
C ALA A 286 0.54 -9.24 -13.43
N ARG A 287 0.70 -10.19 -14.36
CA ARG A 287 -0.40 -10.78 -15.15
C ARG A 287 -1.38 -11.62 -14.33
N ALA A 288 -0.90 -12.23 -13.24
CA ALA A 288 -1.69 -13.15 -12.42
C ALA A 288 -2.64 -12.44 -11.43
N ILE A 289 -2.31 -11.23 -10.99
CA ILE A 289 -3.03 -10.57 -9.89
C ILE A 289 -4.48 -10.26 -10.26
N LEU A 290 -4.74 -9.70 -11.46
CA LEU A 290 -6.10 -9.36 -11.87
C LEU A 290 -7.06 -10.58 -11.92
N PRO A 291 -6.74 -11.67 -12.64
CA PRO A 291 -7.62 -12.84 -12.64
C PRO A 291 -7.74 -13.48 -11.25
N ALA A 292 -6.68 -13.44 -10.43
CA ALA A 292 -6.73 -13.91 -9.05
C ALA A 292 -7.64 -13.05 -8.16
N LEU A 293 -7.66 -11.72 -8.37
CA LEU A 293 -8.55 -10.80 -7.66
C LEU A 293 -10.01 -11.01 -8.07
N ILE A 294 -10.26 -11.24 -9.36
CA ILE A 294 -11.62 -11.54 -9.87
C ILE A 294 -12.14 -12.84 -9.25
N LEU A 295 -11.39 -13.94 -9.35
CA LEU A 295 -11.83 -15.25 -8.86
C LEU A 295 -11.78 -15.38 -7.34
N GLY A 296 -10.77 -14.77 -6.70
CA GLY A 296 -10.54 -14.89 -5.27
C GLY A 296 -11.37 -13.93 -4.42
N PHE A 297 -11.81 -12.80 -4.98
CA PHE A 297 -12.54 -11.77 -4.21
C PHE A 297 -13.84 -11.34 -4.88
N VAL A 298 -13.83 -10.96 -6.16
CA VAL A 298 -15.04 -10.43 -6.83
C VAL A 298 -16.14 -11.48 -6.91
N VAL A 299 -15.84 -12.67 -7.43
CA VAL A 299 -16.82 -13.77 -7.58
C VAL A 299 -17.42 -14.17 -6.22
N PRO A 300 -16.62 -14.48 -5.18
CA PRO A 300 -17.16 -14.77 -3.85
C PRO A 300 -18.03 -13.64 -3.30
N THR A 301 -17.65 -12.37 -3.52
CA THR A 301 -18.40 -11.21 -3.03
C THR A 301 -19.75 -11.10 -3.71
N MET A 302 -19.84 -11.32 -5.03
CA MET A 302 -21.11 -11.33 -5.75
C MET A 302 -22.05 -12.44 -5.26
N MET A 303 -21.50 -13.61 -4.88
CA MET A 303 -22.30 -14.72 -4.34
C MET A 303 -22.96 -14.41 -2.99
N LEU A 304 -22.48 -13.42 -2.23
CA LEU A 304 -23.14 -12.98 -0.99
C LEU A 304 -24.51 -12.36 -1.23
N PHE A 305 -24.68 -11.70 -2.38
CA PHE A 305 -25.87 -10.93 -2.73
C PHE A 305 -26.73 -11.59 -3.81
N PHE A 306 -26.28 -12.72 -4.38
CA PHE A 306 -26.99 -13.39 -5.45
C PHE A 306 -28.37 -13.91 -4.98
N PRO A 307 -29.46 -13.67 -5.73
CA PRO A 307 -30.80 -14.14 -5.38
C PRO A 307 -30.90 -15.65 -5.64
N LEU A 308 -31.06 -16.45 -4.59
CA LEU A 308 -31.11 -17.92 -4.64
C LEU A 308 -32.41 -18.44 -4.03
N ALA A 309 -32.90 -19.57 -4.54
CA ALA A 309 -34.18 -20.17 -4.15
C ALA A 309 -34.23 -20.61 -2.68
N ASP A 310 -33.16 -21.22 -2.14
CA ASP A 310 -33.01 -21.56 -0.70
C ASP A 310 -32.23 -20.46 0.05
N ALA A 311 -32.84 -19.28 0.14
CA ALA A 311 -32.16 -18.03 0.48
C ALA A 311 -31.34 -18.04 1.79
N PRO A 312 -31.77 -18.65 2.93
CA PRO A 312 -31.01 -18.54 4.17
C PRO A 312 -29.85 -19.55 4.31
N ASN A 313 -30.06 -20.83 4.00
CA ASN A 313 -29.04 -21.87 4.22
C ASN A 313 -27.89 -21.76 3.22
N THR A 314 -28.22 -21.56 1.94
CA THR A 314 -27.21 -21.41 0.88
C THR A 314 -26.36 -20.16 1.10
N ARG A 315 -26.96 -19.06 1.57
CA ARG A 315 -26.24 -17.83 1.89
C ARG A 315 -25.25 -18.00 3.04
N GLN A 316 -25.57 -18.81 4.05
CA GLN A 316 -24.62 -19.12 5.13
C GLN A 316 -23.37 -19.84 4.61
N VAL A 317 -23.51 -20.73 3.62
CA VAL A 317 -22.38 -21.40 2.98
C VAL A 317 -21.53 -20.40 2.19
N PHE A 318 -22.16 -19.51 1.41
CA PHE A 318 -21.42 -18.48 0.67
C PHE A 318 -20.70 -17.49 1.58
N ILE A 319 -21.31 -17.08 2.70
CA ILE A 319 -20.63 -16.26 3.70
C ILE A 319 -19.41 -16.98 4.26
N ALA A 320 -19.53 -18.25 4.64
CA ALA A 320 -18.41 -19.04 5.18
C ALA A 320 -17.28 -19.21 4.15
N LEU A 321 -17.63 -19.48 2.89
CA LEU A 321 -16.68 -19.58 1.78
C LEU A 321 -16.01 -18.23 1.47
N TRP A 322 -16.73 -17.12 1.65
CA TRP A 322 -16.22 -15.78 1.42
C TRP A 322 -15.26 -15.29 2.50
N GLN A 323 -15.36 -15.75 3.75
CA GLN A 323 -14.48 -15.30 4.84
C GLN A 323 -12.98 -15.30 4.48
N PRO A 324 -12.41 -16.39 3.93
CA PRO A 324 -11.00 -16.42 3.48
C PRO A 324 -10.72 -15.79 2.10
N ALA A 325 -11.69 -15.11 1.46
CA ALA A 325 -11.56 -14.57 0.09
C ALA A 325 -10.27 -13.77 -0.15
N PRO A 326 -9.83 -12.86 0.72
CA PRO A 326 -8.57 -12.17 0.52
C PRO A 326 -7.33 -13.09 0.47
N VAL A 327 -7.34 -14.22 1.18
CA VAL A 327 -6.26 -15.22 1.13
C VAL A 327 -6.32 -16.00 -0.18
N TYR A 328 -7.52 -16.25 -0.72
CA TYR A 328 -7.67 -16.87 -2.04
C TYR A 328 -6.98 -16.05 -3.13
N VAL A 329 -7.09 -14.72 -3.10
CA VAL A 329 -6.39 -13.83 -4.05
C VAL A 329 -4.88 -14.10 -4.06
N LEU A 330 -4.28 -14.31 -2.89
CA LEU A 330 -2.84 -14.54 -2.76
C LEU A 330 -2.42 -15.93 -3.26
N ILE A 331 -3.20 -16.97 -2.89
CA ILE A 331 -2.96 -18.34 -3.33
C ILE A 331 -3.11 -18.43 -4.85
N LEU A 332 -4.19 -17.87 -5.40
CA LEU A 332 -4.46 -17.84 -6.83
C LEU A 332 -3.42 -17.01 -7.59
N THR A 333 -2.96 -15.87 -7.05
CA THR A 333 -1.88 -15.09 -7.65
C THR A 333 -0.61 -15.93 -7.79
N HIS A 334 -0.26 -16.70 -6.75
CA HIS A 334 0.90 -17.58 -6.78
C HIS A 334 0.74 -18.73 -7.78
N ILE A 335 -0.43 -19.39 -7.79
CA ILE A 335 -0.73 -20.49 -8.71
C ILE A 335 -0.69 -19.98 -10.16
N PHE A 336 -1.45 -18.93 -10.48
CA PHE A 336 -1.52 -18.37 -11.82
C PHE A 336 -0.16 -17.84 -12.28
N SER A 337 0.62 -17.21 -11.38
CA SER A 337 1.97 -16.75 -11.72
C SER A 337 2.90 -17.92 -12.10
N ARG A 338 2.79 -19.07 -11.42
CA ARG A 338 3.53 -20.29 -11.77
C ARG A 338 3.07 -20.90 -13.09
N VAL A 339 1.76 -20.97 -13.32
CA VAL A 339 1.17 -21.47 -14.57
C VAL A 339 1.60 -20.62 -15.75
N ILE A 340 1.46 -19.29 -15.66
CA ILE A 340 1.90 -18.34 -16.70
C ILE A 340 3.39 -18.50 -16.98
N LYS A 341 4.22 -18.60 -15.93
CA LYS A 341 5.67 -18.81 -16.10
C LYS A 341 5.99 -20.12 -16.82
N SER A 342 5.31 -21.21 -16.45
CA SER A 342 5.48 -22.53 -17.07
C SER A 342 5.13 -22.51 -18.56
N ILE A 343 4.00 -21.91 -18.93
CA ILE A 343 3.55 -21.80 -20.32
C ILE A 343 4.54 -20.97 -21.14
N SER A 344 5.01 -19.84 -20.59
CA SER A 344 5.98 -18.99 -21.27
C SER A 344 7.36 -19.65 -21.42
N SER A 345 7.77 -20.53 -20.51
CA SER A 345 9.02 -21.29 -20.67
C SER A 345 8.96 -22.43 -21.68
N SER A 346 7.76 -22.93 -21.99
CA SER A 346 7.55 -23.99 -22.99
C SER A 346 7.45 -23.49 -24.43
N THR A 347 7.36 -22.18 -24.65
CA THR A 347 7.40 -21.59 -26.00
C THR A 347 8.86 -21.37 -26.40
N PRO A 348 9.36 -21.98 -27.49
CA PRO A 348 10.70 -21.68 -27.99
C PRO A 348 10.76 -20.19 -28.35
N ALA A 349 11.58 -19.43 -27.64
CA ALA A 349 11.80 -18.04 -27.97
C ALA A 349 12.39 -17.96 -29.38
N LYS A 350 11.68 -17.33 -30.32
CA LYS A 350 12.31 -16.88 -31.57
C LYS A 350 13.49 -15.99 -31.17
N THR A 351 14.64 -16.32 -31.74
CA THR A 351 15.94 -15.64 -31.63
C THR A 351 15.78 -14.12 -31.72
N ASP A 352 15.81 -13.45 -30.57
CA ASP A 352 16.13 -12.03 -30.35
C ASP A 352 16.63 -11.85 -28.90
N SER A 353 17.45 -12.81 -28.44
CA SER A 353 17.79 -13.04 -27.03
C SER A 353 18.84 -12.09 -26.42
N SER A 354 19.09 -10.92 -27.02
CA SER A 354 19.85 -9.83 -26.38
C SER A 354 19.03 -8.56 -26.16
N ALA A 355 17.86 -8.43 -26.80
CA ALA A 355 16.96 -7.27 -26.67
C ALA A 355 15.70 -7.56 -25.82
N ALA A 356 15.35 -8.84 -25.61
CA ALA A 356 14.14 -9.23 -24.89
C ALA A 356 14.27 -9.24 -23.35
N GLU A 357 15.48 -9.41 -22.82
CA GLU A 357 15.78 -9.36 -21.37
C GLU A 357 15.98 -7.93 -20.85
N SER A 358 16.03 -6.92 -21.74
CA SER A 358 16.47 -5.56 -21.43
C SER A 358 15.39 -4.48 -21.51
N LYS A 359 14.10 -4.83 -21.69
CA LYS A 359 13.02 -3.85 -21.59
C LYS A 359 12.63 -3.66 -20.12
N PRO A 360 13.01 -2.55 -19.46
CA PRO A 360 12.50 -2.24 -18.14
C PRO A 360 10.97 -2.09 -18.21
N ASN A 361 10.28 -2.29 -17.09
CA ASN A 361 8.88 -1.93 -16.91
C ASN A 361 7.83 -2.82 -17.62
N ARG A 362 8.15 -4.08 -17.96
CA ARG A 362 7.18 -5.04 -18.55
C ARG A 362 5.95 -5.33 -17.67
N ASP A 363 6.06 -5.05 -16.37
CA ASP A 363 4.96 -5.17 -15.41
C ASP A 363 3.94 -4.02 -15.48
N ILE A 364 4.36 -2.82 -15.93
CA ILE A 364 3.56 -1.60 -15.86
C ILE A 364 2.21 -1.70 -16.58
N PRO A 365 2.11 -2.20 -17.84
CA PRO A 365 0.83 -2.29 -18.51
C PRO A 365 -0.18 -3.17 -17.74
N HIS A 366 0.29 -4.27 -17.13
CA HIS A 366 -0.55 -5.16 -16.35
C HIS A 366 -0.99 -4.53 -15.02
N LEU A 367 -0.10 -3.81 -14.34
CA LEU A 367 -0.44 -3.06 -13.14
C LEU A 367 -1.40 -1.92 -13.43
N GLN A 368 -1.22 -1.20 -14.55
CA GLN A 368 -2.14 -0.16 -15.01
C GLN A 368 -3.53 -0.72 -15.28
N THR A 369 -3.64 -1.84 -16.01
CA THR A 369 -4.92 -2.53 -16.21
C THR A 369 -5.54 -2.97 -14.88
N LEU A 370 -4.74 -3.53 -13.96
CA LEU A 370 -5.21 -3.94 -12.64
C LEU A 370 -5.85 -2.77 -11.88
N TYR A 371 -5.17 -1.63 -11.78
CA TYR A 371 -5.69 -0.46 -11.06
C TYR A 371 -6.84 0.22 -11.79
N ALA A 372 -6.83 0.25 -13.12
CA ALA A 372 -7.94 0.77 -13.91
C ALA A 372 -9.22 -0.05 -13.71
N VAL A 373 -9.13 -1.39 -13.73
CA VAL A 373 -10.27 -2.27 -13.49
C VAL A 373 -10.74 -2.18 -12.04
N ALA A 374 -9.83 -2.28 -11.07
CA ALA A 374 -10.19 -2.18 -9.66
C ALA A 374 -10.82 -0.82 -9.31
N GLY A 375 -10.24 0.27 -9.83
CA GLY A 375 -10.77 1.61 -9.67
C GLY A 375 -12.10 1.82 -10.38
N GLY A 376 -12.27 1.28 -11.59
CA GLY A 376 -13.52 1.32 -12.34
C GLY A 376 -14.66 0.63 -11.59
N VAL A 377 -14.42 -0.57 -11.03
CA VAL A 377 -15.41 -1.28 -10.20
C VAL A 377 -15.77 -0.45 -8.96
N SER A 378 -14.80 0.10 -8.23
CA SER A 378 -15.08 0.97 -7.09
C SER A 378 -15.87 2.23 -7.49
N ALA A 379 -15.55 2.84 -8.63
CA ALA A 379 -16.24 4.01 -9.15
C ALA A 379 -17.69 3.69 -9.54
N CYS A 380 -17.96 2.52 -10.13
CA CYS A 380 -19.33 2.08 -10.42
C CYS A 380 -20.19 2.01 -9.16
N PHE A 381 -19.66 1.46 -8.05
CA PHE A 381 -20.37 1.45 -6.77
C PHE A 381 -20.56 2.85 -6.19
N HIS A 382 -19.63 3.78 -6.44
CA HIS A 382 -19.79 5.17 -6.05
C HIS A 382 -20.84 5.90 -6.87
N VAL A 383 -20.90 5.68 -8.17
CA VAL A 383 -22.00 6.19 -9.01
C VAL A 383 -23.34 5.64 -8.52
N ALA A 384 -23.41 4.34 -8.20
CA ALA A 384 -24.61 3.74 -7.61
C ALA A 384 -25.02 4.45 -6.30
N LEU A 385 -24.06 4.80 -5.45
CA LEU A 385 -24.32 5.56 -4.21
C LEU A 385 -24.89 6.95 -4.50
N LEU A 386 -24.32 7.67 -5.47
CA LEU A 386 -24.80 8.99 -5.87
C LEU A 386 -26.20 8.94 -6.48
N LEU A 387 -26.48 7.90 -7.28
CA LEU A 387 -27.82 7.66 -7.83
C LEU A 387 -28.83 7.31 -6.73
N SER A 388 -28.47 6.46 -5.78
CA SER A 388 -29.32 6.15 -4.61
C SER A 388 -29.55 7.39 -3.74
N TRP A 389 -28.55 8.25 -3.58
CA TRP A 389 -28.70 9.53 -2.89
C TRP A 389 -29.67 10.47 -3.61
N ALA A 390 -29.57 10.58 -4.94
CA ALA A 390 -30.49 11.39 -5.74
C ALA A 390 -31.93 10.84 -5.69
N ALA A 391 -32.10 9.51 -5.69
CA ALA A 391 -33.41 8.87 -5.69
C ALA A 391 -34.08 8.80 -4.29
N LEU A 392 -33.30 8.61 -3.23
CA LEU A 392 -33.80 8.34 -1.86
C LEU A 392 -33.58 9.50 -0.88
N GLY A 393 -32.95 10.59 -1.34
CA GLY A 393 -32.73 11.82 -0.58
C GLY A 393 -31.48 11.84 0.31
N THR A 394 -31.21 13.01 0.88
CA THR A 394 -29.99 13.31 1.68
C THR A 394 -29.84 12.45 2.94
N GLY A 395 -30.95 11.95 3.48
CA GLY A 395 -30.97 11.03 4.61
C GLY A 395 -30.33 9.66 4.33
N PHE A 396 -30.22 9.25 3.05
CA PHE A 396 -29.68 7.94 2.71
C PHE A 396 -28.19 7.81 3.02
N ILE A 397 -27.36 8.76 2.56
CA ILE A 397 -25.90 8.75 2.80
C ILE A 397 -25.59 8.85 4.30
N THR A 398 -26.30 9.72 5.01
CA THR A 398 -26.09 9.91 6.45
C THR A 398 -26.41 8.61 7.21
N ARG A 399 -27.54 7.96 6.94
CA ARG A 399 -27.86 6.65 7.51
C ARG A 399 -26.88 5.56 7.09
N ALA A 400 -26.40 5.57 5.85
CA ALA A 400 -25.50 4.55 5.33
C ALA A 400 -24.08 4.62 5.94
N PHE A 401 -23.55 5.81 6.20
CA PHE A 401 -22.13 5.98 6.52
C PHE A 401 -21.82 6.73 7.81
N ILE A 402 -22.75 7.49 8.38
CA ILE A 402 -22.52 8.18 9.65
C ILE A 402 -23.04 7.31 10.78
N PRO A 403 -22.15 6.75 11.63
CA PRO A 403 -22.57 5.91 12.71
C PRO A 403 -23.34 6.71 13.76
N SER A 404 -24.44 6.12 14.26
CA SER A 404 -24.99 6.49 15.56
C SER A 404 -23.95 6.22 16.66
N ASP A 405 -24.21 6.67 17.90
CA ASP A 405 -23.28 6.43 19.01
C ASP A 405 -22.90 4.94 19.10
N ALA A 406 -21.63 4.64 18.82
CA ALA A 406 -21.12 3.28 18.73
C ALA A 406 -21.20 2.52 20.06
N PHE A 407 -21.26 3.25 21.17
CA PHE A 407 -21.33 2.69 22.53
C PHE A 407 -22.77 2.57 23.05
N ALA A 408 -23.76 3.16 22.37
CA ALA A 408 -25.17 3.05 22.76
C ALA A 408 -25.69 1.62 22.52
N GLN A 409 -26.55 1.12 23.41
CA GLN A 409 -27.15 -0.21 23.25
C GLN A 409 -27.93 -0.31 21.93
N VAL A 410 -27.68 -1.36 21.16
CA VAL A 410 -28.41 -1.61 19.91
C VAL A 410 -29.61 -2.53 20.16
N ALA A 411 -30.69 -2.30 19.41
CA ALA A 411 -31.90 -3.09 19.53
C ALA A 411 -31.78 -4.47 18.86
N THR A 412 -30.98 -4.58 17.80
CA THR A 412 -30.84 -5.81 17.01
C THR A 412 -29.38 -6.09 16.66
N LEU A 413 -29.09 -7.35 16.36
CA LEU A 413 -27.77 -7.76 15.83
C LEU A 413 -27.44 -7.03 14.52
N ALA A 414 -28.43 -6.87 13.63
CA ALA A 414 -28.25 -6.17 12.36
C ALA A 414 -27.82 -4.72 12.55
N ASP A 415 -28.45 -3.99 13.48
CA ASP A 415 -28.10 -2.59 13.77
C ASP A 415 -26.69 -2.47 14.37
N GLY A 416 -26.32 -3.39 15.27
CA GLY A 416 -24.96 -3.45 15.83
C GLY A 416 -23.88 -3.69 14.80
N VAL A 417 -24.10 -4.65 13.90
CA VAL A 417 -23.17 -4.97 12.81
C VAL A 417 -23.09 -3.83 11.80
N PHE A 418 -24.21 -3.14 11.53
CA PHE A 418 -24.24 -1.98 10.66
C PHE A 418 -23.36 -0.83 11.20
N VAL A 419 -23.48 -0.50 12.48
CA VAL A 419 -22.63 0.49 13.16
C VAL A 419 -21.14 0.10 13.11
N PHE A 420 -20.84 -1.19 13.24
CA PHE A 420 -19.48 -1.70 13.07
C PHE A 420 -18.94 -1.39 11.66
N PHE A 421 -19.69 -1.73 10.59
CA PHE A 421 -19.26 -1.50 9.21
C PHE A 421 -19.12 -0.01 8.85
N GLN A 422 -19.96 0.85 9.42
CA GLN A 422 -19.82 2.32 9.28
C GLN A 422 -18.49 2.82 9.81
N ASN A 423 -18.16 2.46 11.04
CA ASN A 423 -16.88 2.83 11.64
C ASN A 423 -15.70 2.21 10.88
N ASP A 424 -15.82 0.94 10.47
CA ASP A 424 -14.75 0.21 9.79
C ASP A 424 -14.39 0.88 8.46
N PHE A 425 -15.43 1.21 7.67
CA PHE A 425 -15.29 1.90 6.39
C PHE A 425 -14.68 3.30 6.52
N LEU A 426 -15.17 4.11 7.47
CA LEU A 426 -14.66 5.47 7.68
C LEU A 426 -13.19 5.46 8.10
N LEU A 427 -12.83 4.61 9.05
CA LEU A 427 -11.46 4.51 9.57
C LEU A 427 -10.49 4.06 8.48
N VAL A 428 -10.82 3.01 7.71
CA VAL A 428 -9.94 2.56 6.62
C VAL A 428 -9.84 3.58 5.50
N SER A 429 -10.92 4.30 5.19
CA SER A 429 -10.90 5.36 4.18
C SER A 429 -9.93 6.47 4.59
N VAL A 430 -10.04 7.00 5.81
CA VAL A 430 -9.14 8.04 6.33
C VAL A 430 -7.69 7.54 6.37
N ALA A 431 -7.46 6.34 6.90
CA ALA A 431 -6.12 5.77 6.99
C ALA A 431 -5.47 5.60 5.62
N THR A 432 -6.23 5.13 4.63
CA THR A 432 -5.72 4.88 3.28
C THR A 432 -5.46 6.19 2.54
N LEU A 433 -6.32 7.20 2.69
CA LEU A 433 -6.10 8.53 2.10
C LEU A 433 -4.86 9.22 2.70
N LEU A 434 -4.64 9.09 4.01
CA LEU A 434 -3.40 9.56 4.65
C LEU A 434 -2.17 8.83 4.08
N TRP A 435 -2.27 7.52 3.86
CA TRP A 435 -1.20 6.73 3.24
C TRP A 435 -0.94 7.10 1.78
N CYS A 436 -1.99 7.40 1.00
CA CYS A 436 -1.86 7.98 -0.34
C CYS A 436 -1.10 9.31 -0.29
N LEU A 437 -1.50 10.22 0.60
CA LEU A 437 -0.87 11.54 0.75
C LEU A 437 0.62 11.40 1.11
N ALA A 438 0.94 10.53 2.07
CA ALA A 438 2.31 10.22 2.45
C ALA A 438 3.12 9.67 1.26
N SER A 439 2.52 8.79 0.46
CA SER A 439 3.15 8.19 -0.72
C SER A 439 3.41 9.20 -1.85
N VAL A 440 2.48 10.13 -2.09
CA VAL A 440 2.68 11.23 -3.06
C VAL A 440 3.76 12.19 -2.56
N TRP A 441 3.70 12.55 -1.27
CA TRP A 441 4.72 13.39 -0.65
C TRP A 441 6.11 12.74 -0.66
N ASP A 442 6.20 11.41 -0.51
CA ASP A 442 7.46 10.69 -0.66
C ASP A 442 8.06 10.86 -2.06
N LEU A 443 7.25 10.76 -3.12
CA LEU A 443 7.70 11.01 -4.48
C LEU A 443 8.10 12.47 -4.71
N TYR A 444 7.41 13.40 -4.05
CA TYR A 444 7.77 14.81 -4.05
C TYR A 444 9.13 15.04 -3.38
N ARG A 445 9.30 14.63 -2.12
CA ARG A 445 10.51 14.94 -1.32
C ARG A 445 11.79 14.34 -1.94
N ILE A 446 11.68 13.25 -2.69
CA ILE A 446 12.82 12.60 -3.35
C ILE A 446 13.04 13.08 -4.79
N GLY A 447 12.26 14.06 -5.28
CA GLY A 447 12.43 14.66 -6.61
C GLY A 447 12.14 13.74 -7.79
N VAL A 448 11.22 12.78 -7.60
CA VAL A 448 10.69 11.93 -8.68
C VAL A 448 9.39 12.52 -9.25
N SER A 449 8.66 13.28 -8.44
CA SER A 449 7.45 14.02 -8.84
C SER A 449 7.51 15.49 -8.41
N ASN A 450 6.80 16.36 -9.13
CA ASN A 450 6.59 17.76 -8.74
C ASN A 450 5.21 18.03 -8.13
N VAL A 451 4.39 16.99 -7.96
CA VAL A 451 3.08 17.11 -7.29
C VAL A 451 3.32 17.37 -5.80
N SER A 452 2.98 18.58 -5.34
CA SER A 452 3.11 18.93 -3.92
C SER A 452 2.05 18.22 -3.07
N TRP A 453 2.28 18.16 -1.76
CA TRP A 453 1.33 17.52 -0.85
C TRP A 453 -0.03 18.25 -0.80
N GLN A 454 -0.06 19.56 -1.06
CA GLN A 454 -1.32 20.32 -1.11
C GLN A 454 -2.16 19.93 -2.32
N VAL A 455 -1.52 19.82 -3.50
CA VAL A 455 -2.20 19.37 -4.73
C VAL A 455 -2.67 17.93 -4.55
N ALA A 456 -1.84 17.08 -3.94
CA ALA A 456 -2.22 15.72 -3.61
C ALA A 456 -3.43 15.67 -2.68
N LEU A 457 -3.44 16.45 -1.60
CA LEU A 457 -4.55 16.52 -0.66
C LEU A 457 -5.85 16.99 -1.33
N ALA A 458 -5.78 18.06 -2.13
CA ALA A 458 -6.93 18.55 -2.89
C ALA A 458 -7.45 17.48 -3.87
N GLY A 459 -6.55 16.82 -4.60
CA GLY A 459 -6.89 15.74 -5.52
C GLY A 459 -7.51 14.52 -4.83
N LEU A 460 -7.02 14.16 -3.63
CA LEU A 460 -7.58 13.08 -2.82
C LEU A 460 -8.99 13.39 -2.33
N ILE A 461 -9.24 14.62 -1.88
CA ILE A 461 -10.56 15.08 -1.44
C ILE A 461 -11.53 15.10 -2.62
N LEU A 462 -11.17 15.80 -3.69
CA LEU A 462 -12.01 15.93 -4.89
C LEU A 462 -12.28 14.57 -5.54
N GLY A 463 -11.26 13.71 -5.65
CA GLY A 463 -11.41 12.35 -6.15
C GLY A 463 -12.35 11.53 -5.27
N SER A 464 -12.20 11.59 -3.95
CA SER A 464 -13.04 10.80 -3.03
C SER A 464 -14.51 11.20 -3.10
N VAL A 465 -14.80 12.47 -3.38
CA VAL A 465 -16.15 12.99 -3.58
C VAL A 465 -16.70 12.66 -4.99
N ALA A 466 -15.86 12.68 -6.02
CA ALA A 466 -16.30 12.53 -7.41
C ALA A 466 -16.42 11.07 -7.86
N ILE A 467 -15.43 10.24 -7.51
CA ILE A 467 -15.33 8.83 -7.96
C ILE A 467 -15.28 7.85 -6.80
N GLY A 468 -15.28 8.33 -5.55
CA GLY A 468 -15.21 7.51 -4.36
C GLY A 468 -13.78 7.28 -3.87
N PRO A 469 -13.59 6.99 -2.57
CA PRO A 469 -12.27 6.79 -1.97
C PRO A 469 -11.54 5.58 -2.55
N GLY A 470 -12.23 4.47 -2.81
CA GLY A 470 -11.62 3.28 -3.41
C GLY A 470 -11.01 3.55 -4.79
N ALA A 471 -11.79 4.20 -5.68
CA ALA A 471 -11.32 4.55 -7.02
C ALA A 471 -10.20 5.59 -6.99
N THR A 472 -10.26 6.54 -6.05
CA THR A 472 -9.21 7.54 -5.83
C THR A 472 -7.90 6.88 -5.41
N VAL A 473 -7.94 5.90 -4.51
CA VAL A 473 -6.76 5.13 -4.10
C VAL A 473 -6.17 4.38 -5.30
N ALA A 474 -7.01 3.74 -6.12
CA ALA A 474 -6.57 3.08 -7.35
C ALA A 474 -5.89 4.06 -8.33
N ALA A 475 -6.46 5.25 -8.52
CA ALA A 475 -5.90 6.29 -9.38
C ALA A 475 -4.53 6.79 -8.89
N VAL A 476 -4.36 6.96 -7.57
CA VAL A 476 -3.06 7.31 -6.98
C VAL A 476 -2.02 6.22 -7.26
N TRP A 477 -2.38 4.93 -7.11
CA TRP A 477 -1.45 3.84 -7.38
C TRP A 477 -1.13 3.68 -8.85
N TYR A 478 -2.11 3.86 -9.73
CA TYR A 478 -1.91 3.92 -11.18
C TYR A 478 -0.87 4.98 -11.55
N TRP A 479 -1.08 6.22 -11.08
CA TRP A 479 -0.16 7.34 -11.31
C TRP A 479 1.21 7.09 -10.69
N ARG A 480 1.24 6.54 -9.47
CA ARG A 480 2.46 6.24 -8.74
C ARG A 480 3.34 5.23 -9.49
N GLU A 481 2.76 4.17 -10.05
CA GLU A 481 3.54 3.20 -10.85
C GLU A 481 4.14 3.84 -12.09
N GLU A 482 3.37 4.67 -12.80
CA GLU A 482 3.85 5.38 -13.99
C GLU A 482 5.04 6.27 -13.62
N VAL A 483 4.91 7.07 -12.56
CA VAL A 483 5.95 7.98 -12.08
C VAL A 483 7.21 7.22 -11.65
N MET A 484 7.07 6.13 -10.89
CA MET A 484 8.20 5.29 -10.48
C MET A 484 8.82 4.48 -11.64
N SER A 485 8.16 4.40 -12.80
CA SER A 485 8.69 3.71 -13.98
C SER A 485 9.61 4.58 -14.84
N ARG A 486 9.61 5.90 -14.62
CA ARG A 486 10.36 6.86 -15.43
C ARG A 486 11.87 6.65 -15.29
N ILE A 487 12.55 6.68 -16.44
CA ILE A 487 14.01 6.56 -16.55
C ILE A 487 14.68 7.86 -17.02
N SER A 488 13.87 8.88 -17.30
CA SER A 488 14.34 10.21 -17.66
C SER A 488 14.01 11.18 -16.54
N PHE A 489 15.03 11.89 -16.06
CA PHE A 489 14.92 12.86 -14.98
C PHE A 489 15.31 14.25 -15.52
N ARG A 490 14.63 15.31 -15.05
CA ARG A 490 14.96 16.70 -15.40
C ARG A 490 15.39 17.45 -14.13
N ARG A 491 16.49 18.20 -14.25
CA ARG A 491 17.15 18.99 -13.20
C ARG A 491 16.22 20.05 -12.59
N HIS A 492 16.48 20.41 -11.34
CA HIS A 492 16.01 21.64 -10.69
C HIS A 492 17.03 22.78 -10.82
N GLY A 493 16.60 23.97 -11.24
CA GLY A 493 17.41 25.21 -11.19
C GLY A 493 18.01 25.62 -12.53
N LEU A 494 18.23 26.95 -12.65
CA LEU A 494 18.50 27.72 -13.87
C LEU A 494 19.33 26.93 -14.88
N GLY A 495 18.68 26.59 -15.99
CA GLY A 495 19.42 26.50 -17.24
C GLY A 495 20.13 27.84 -17.42
N LEU A 496 21.46 27.79 -17.47
CA LEU A 496 22.16 28.73 -18.33
C LEU A 496 21.73 28.43 -19.77
#